data_AF-A0A4V2AQA5-F1
#
_entry.id   AF-A0A4V2AQA5-F1
#
_cell.length_a   1.000
_cell.length_b   1.000
_cell.length_c   1.000
_cell.angle_alpha   90.00
_cell.angle_beta   90.00
_cell.angle_gamma   90.00
#
_symmetry.space_group_name_H-M   'P 1'
#
loop_
_entity.id
_entity.type
_entity.pdbx_description
1 polymer ?
#
loop_
_entity_poly.entity_id
_entity_poly.type
_entity_poly.pdbx_seq_one_letter_code
_entity_poly.pdbx_strand_id
1 'polypeptide(L)' 'SEEYQELLYKNQFTMLTAIAGLRGMTPWILTDFRSPRRQHPRFQDFWNRKGLISETGKKKKAFFVLKAFYDEMQVKYK' A
#
# COMPACT_ATOMS: atom_id res chain seq x y z
N SER A 1 6.90 4.34 -9.58
CA SER A 1 7.16 5.56 -8.79
C SER A 1 6.23 5.60 -7.59
N GLU A 2 6.36 6.59 -6.69
CA GLU A 2 5.40 6.77 -5.59
C GLU A 2 4.01 7.14 -6.12
N GLU A 3 3.94 7.93 -7.18
CA GLU A 3 2.69 8.35 -7.86
C GLU A 3 1.94 7.14 -8.43
N TYR A 4 2.67 6.17 -9.00
CA TYR A 4 2.05 4.94 -9.49
C TYR A 4 1.45 4.11 -8.35
N GLN A 5 2.17 3.96 -7.23
CA GLN A 5 1.65 3.24 -6.06
C GLN A 5 0.43 3.95 -5.47
N GLU A 6 0.46 5.28 -5.42
CA GLU A 6 -0.67 6.11 -4.97
C GLU A 6 -1.91 5.91 -5.85
N LEU A 7 -1.77 6.03 -7.16
CA LEU A 7 -2.87 5.83 -8.12
C LEU A 7 -3.41 4.39 -8.07
N LEU A 8 -2.51 3.41 -7.94
CA LEU A 8 -2.90 2.01 -7.78
C LEU A 8 -3.80 1.82 -6.55
N TYR A 9 -3.43 2.39 -5.40
CA TYR A 9 -4.25 2.31 -4.17
C TYR A 9 -5.61 2.98 -4.34
N LYS A 10 -5.67 4.17 -4.97
CA LYS A 10 -6.94 4.86 -5.26
C LYS A 10 -7.88 3.98 -6.09
N ASN A 11 -7.37 3.43 -7.19
CA ASN A 11 -8.14 2.54 -8.06
C ASN A 11 -8.54 1.24 -7.36
N GLN A 12 -7.65 0.69 -6.53
CA GLN A 12 -7.92 -0.53 -5.78
C GLN A 12 -9.06 -0.35 -4.78
N PHE A 13 -9.18 0.80 -4.12
CA PHE A 13 -10.31 1.08 -3.23
C PHE A 13 -11.63 1.26 -3.98
N THR A 14 -11.62 1.86 -5.18
CA THR A 14 -12.82 1.89 -6.04
C THR A 14 -13.35 0.48 -6.32
N MET A 15 -12.45 -0.48 -6.60
CA MET A 15 -12.84 -1.87 -6.82
C MET A 15 -13.24 -2.58 -5.51
N LEU A 16 -12.44 -2.47 -4.45
CA LEU A 16 -12.65 -3.19 -3.20
C LEU A 16 -13.97 -2.78 -2.52
N THR A 17 -14.32 -1.50 -2.58
CA THR A 17 -15.58 -1.00 -1.99
C THR A 17 -16.84 -1.52 -2.71
N ALA A 18 -16.71 -1.98 -3.95
CA ALA A 18 -17.79 -2.61 -4.70
C ALA A 18 -18.00 -4.09 -4.37
N ILE A 19 -17.06 -4.74 -3.66
CA ILE A 19 -17.18 -6.16 -3.30
C ILE A 19 -18.23 -6.34 -2.20
N ALA A 20 -19.36 -6.94 -2.56
CA ALA A 20 -20.38 -7.32 -1.59
C ALA A 20 -19.81 -8.27 -0.54
N GLY A 21 -20.01 -7.94 0.74
CA GLY A 21 -19.54 -8.77 1.86
C GLY A 21 -18.06 -8.62 2.22
N LEU A 22 -17.33 -7.63 1.68
CA LEU A 22 -15.98 -7.34 2.15
C LEU A 22 -15.99 -6.89 3.62
N ARG A 23 -15.26 -7.59 4.50
CA ARG A 23 -15.22 -7.34 5.96
C ARG A 23 -13.86 -6.87 6.51
N GLY A 24 -12.83 -6.80 5.66
CA GLY A 24 -11.51 -6.37 6.06
C GLY A 24 -10.47 -6.58 4.97
N MET A 25 -9.30 -5.97 5.13
CA MET A 25 -8.17 -6.11 4.20
C MET A 25 -6.84 -5.96 4.93
N THR A 26 -5.81 -6.62 4.41
CA THR A 26 -4.42 -6.52 4.89
C THR A 26 -3.48 -6.30 3.70
N PRO A 27 -3.42 -5.07 3.16
CA PRO A 27 -2.61 -4.77 1.99
C PRO A 27 -1.14 -5.14 2.22
N TRP A 28 -0.54 -5.80 1.24
CA TRP A 28 0.88 -6.17 1.28
C TRP A 28 1.73 -4.98 0.82
N ILE A 29 2.57 -4.37 1.65
CA ILE A 29 2.94 -4.67 3.04
C ILE A 29 3.20 -3.35 3.77
N LEU A 30 3.35 -3.37 5.09
CA LEU A 30 3.70 -2.18 5.87
C LEU A 30 5.02 -1.54 5.43
N THR A 31 6.12 -2.29 5.45
CA THR A 31 7.48 -1.77 5.20
C THR A 31 8.19 -2.55 4.10
N ASP A 32 9.02 -1.86 3.32
CA ASP A 32 9.94 -2.52 2.38
C ASP A 32 10.83 -3.54 3.12
N PHE A 33 11.08 -4.70 2.50
CA PHE A 33 11.85 -5.78 3.10
C PHE A 33 12.75 -6.47 2.08
N ARG A 34 13.82 -7.14 2.56
CA ARG A 34 14.77 -7.87 1.70
C ARG A 34 14.12 -9.10 1.05
N SER A 35 14.35 -9.28 -0.24
CA SER A 35 13.88 -10.44 -1.00
C SER A 35 14.87 -10.76 -2.13
N PRO A 36 15.42 -12.00 -2.18
CA PRO A 36 16.41 -12.38 -3.20
C PRO A 36 15.84 -12.41 -4.63
N ARG A 37 14.51 -12.34 -4.76
CA ARG A 37 13.78 -12.38 -6.03
C ARG A 37 13.56 -10.99 -6.66
N ARG A 38 14.16 -9.94 -6.11
CA ARG A 38 13.94 -8.54 -6.52
C ARG A 38 15.23 -7.93 -7.08
N GLN A 39 15.70 -8.51 -8.19
CA GLN A 39 17.06 -8.32 -8.70
C GLN A 39 17.30 -7.02 -9.47
N HIS A 40 16.25 -6.22 -9.76
CA HIS A 40 16.44 -5.02 -10.57
C HIS A 40 17.40 -4.04 -9.87
N PRO A 41 18.57 -3.73 -10.44
CA PRO A 41 19.69 -3.12 -9.71
C PRO A 41 19.43 -1.69 -9.25
N ARG A 42 18.64 -0.92 -9.99
CA ARG A 42 18.32 0.48 -9.65
C ARG A 42 17.09 0.66 -8.75
N PHE A 43 15.99 -0.03 -9.07
CA PHE A 43 14.70 0.23 -8.42
C PHE A 43 14.38 -0.71 -7.27
N GLN A 44 14.98 -1.90 -7.23
CA GLN A 44 14.68 -2.90 -6.23
C GLN A 44 15.89 -3.19 -5.36
N ASP A 45 17.04 -3.51 -5.96
CA ASP A 45 18.28 -3.83 -5.24
C ASP A 45 18.06 -4.83 -4.10
N PHE A 46 17.40 -5.94 -4.44
CA PHE A 46 16.98 -6.99 -3.52
C PHE A 46 16.01 -6.55 -2.42
N TRP A 47 15.33 -5.42 -2.57
CA TRP A 47 14.19 -5.01 -1.75
C TRP A 47 12.87 -5.23 -2.47
N ASN A 48 11.90 -5.81 -1.77
CA ASN A 48 10.52 -5.76 -2.19
C ASN A 48 9.96 -4.37 -1.85
N ARG A 49 9.84 -3.53 -2.89
CA ARG A 49 9.41 -2.12 -2.79
C ARG A 49 7.91 -1.90 -2.63
N LYS A 50 7.14 -2.93 -2.25
CA LYS A 50 5.68 -2.86 -2.05
C LYS A 50 5.27 -2.22 -0.73
N GLY A 51 6.22 -1.96 0.17
CA GLY A 51 5.95 -1.31 1.45
C GLY A 51 5.27 0.03 1.23
N LEU A 52 4.36 0.38 2.14
CA LEU A 52 3.83 1.74 2.27
C LEU A 52 4.84 2.66 2.98
N ILE A 53 5.76 2.06 3.73
CA ILE A 53 6.88 2.70 4.40
C ILE A 53 8.18 2.16 3.76
N SER A 54 9.14 3.04 3.50
CA SER A 54 10.48 2.63 3.04
C SER A 54 11.24 1.87 4.11
N GLU A 55 12.34 1.22 3.72
CA GLU A 55 13.31 0.59 4.62
C GLU A 55 13.90 1.57 5.65
N THR A 56 13.89 2.87 5.33
CA THR A 56 14.36 3.97 6.20
C THR A 56 13.26 4.61 7.04
N GLY A 57 12.02 4.09 7.00
CA GLY A 57 10.90 4.63 7.78
C GLY A 57 10.12 5.78 7.10
N LYS A 58 10.47 6.16 5.87
CA LYS A 58 9.75 7.21 5.13
C LYS A 58 8.40 6.68 4.65
N LYS A 59 7.32 7.36 5.04
CA LYS A 59 5.96 7.09 4.53
C LYS A 59 5.86 7.52 3.07
N LYS A 60 5.46 6.62 2.19
CA LYS A 60 5.23 6.88 0.75
C LYS A 60 3.85 7.50 0.56
N LYS A 61 3.59 8.12 -0.60
CA LYS A 61 2.27 8.69 -0.92
C LYS A 61 1.10 7.73 -0.69
N ALA A 62 1.22 6.48 -1.12
CA ALA A 62 0.20 5.45 -0.95
C ALA A 62 -0.17 5.16 0.53
N PHE A 63 0.74 5.41 1.48
CA PHE A 63 0.46 5.27 2.91
C PHE A 63 -0.71 6.17 3.32
N PHE A 64 -0.71 7.41 2.84
CA PHE A 64 -1.72 8.40 3.19
C PHE A 64 -3.07 8.08 2.53
N VAL A 65 -3.07 7.46 1.34
CA VAL A 65 -4.29 6.97 0.70
C VAL A 65 -4.93 5.86 1.54
N LEU A 66 -4.15 4.86 1.98
CA LEU A 66 -4.68 3.81 2.85
C LEU A 66 -5.13 4.35 4.21
N LYS A 67 -4.36 5.29 4.79
CA LYS A 67 -4.72 5.92 6.08
C LYS A 67 -6.07 6.64 5.97
N ALA A 68 -6.26 7.48 4.96
CA ALA A 68 -7.50 8.20 4.76
C ALA A 68 -8.69 7.23 4.60
N PHE A 69 -8.52 6.17 3.81
CA PHE A 69 -9.54 5.14 3.66
C PHE A 69 -9.89 4.45 5.00
N TYR A 70 -8.89 4.12 5.83
CA TYR A 70 -9.15 3.53 7.16
C TYR A 70 -9.77 4.52 8.14
N ASP A 71 -9.41 5.81 8.10
CA ASP A 71 -10.05 6.84 8.90
C ASP A 71 -11.56 6.94 8.54
N GLU A 72 -11.91 6.91 7.25
CA GLU A 72 -13.30 6.89 6.77
C GLU A 72 -14.05 5.63 7.24
N MET A 73 -13.43 4.45 7.13
CA MET A 73 -14.05 3.20 7.60
C MET A 73 -14.25 3.19 9.11
N GLN A 74 -13.31 3.77 9.88
CA GLN A 74 -13.46 3.92 11.33
C GLN A 74 -14.66 4.81 11.67
N VAL A 75 -14.89 5.90 10.93
CA VAL A 75 -16.10 6.73 11.12
C VAL A 75 -17.37 5.97 10.74
N LYS A 76 -17.35 5.24 9.61
CA LYS A 76 -18.52 4.50 9.09
C LYS A 76 -18.98 3.35 9.98
N TYR A 77 -18.05 2.67 10.65
CA TYR A 77 -18.31 1.46 11.46
C TYR A 77 -18.03 1.67 12.96
N LYS A 78 -17.90 2.92 13.40
CA LYS A 78 -17.98 3.28 14.82
C LYS A 78 -19.40 3.15 15.31
#